data_AF-A0AAP6JEF9-F1
#
_entry.id   AF-A0AAP6JEF9-F1
#
_cell.length_a   1.000
_cell.length_b   1.000
_cell.length_c   1.000
_cell.angle_alpha   90.00
_cell.angle_beta   90.00
_cell.angle_gamma   90.00
#
_symmetry.space_group_name_H-M   'P 1'
#
loop_
_entity.id
_entity.type
_entity.pdbx_description
1 polymer ?
#
loop_
_entity_poly.entity_id
_entity_poly.type
_entity_poly.pdbx_seq_one_letter_code
_entity_poly.pdbx_strand_id
1 'polypeptide(L)'
;MAAEMRPFENRRLYWQRLRQMGRWPYVLRYGVLGWALPVAVVGLGLLAFSTRQLPSLAFMAWTLLVAVPLFGVLLGLWSWQDNERRFGDD
;
A
#
# COMPACT_ATOMS: atom_id res chain seq x y z
N MET A 1 27.23 -8.00 -22.32
CA MET A 1 26.54 -9.22 -21.83
C MET A 1 25.88 -8.87 -20.50
N ALA A 2 24.59 -8.55 -20.50
CA ALA A 2 23.84 -8.39 -19.27
C ALA A 2 23.63 -9.79 -18.69
N ALA A 3 24.30 -10.11 -17.59
CA ALA A 3 24.03 -11.35 -16.87
C ALA A 3 22.55 -11.36 -16.49
N GLU A 4 21.84 -12.41 -16.87
CA GLU A 4 20.44 -12.64 -16.55
C GLU A 4 20.32 -12.85 -15.03
N MET A 5 20.21 -11.76 -14.27
CA MET A 5 20.06 -11.82 -12.81
C MET A 5 18.75 -12.52 -12.49
N ARG A 6 18.80 -13.48 -11.55
CA ARG A 6 17.63 -14.26 -11.19
C ARG A 6 16.57 -13.33 -10.59
N PRO A 7 15.27 -13.57 -10.85
CA PRO A 7 14.19 -12.68 -10.42
C PRO A 7 14.14 -12.43 -8.91
N PHE A 8 14.74 -13.32 -8.10
CA PHE A 8 14.86 -13.20 -6.65
C PHE A 8 15.95 -12.21 -6.20
N GLU A 9 17.10 -12.17 -6.88
CA GLU A 9 18.20 -11.24 -6.57
C GLU A 9 17.75 -9.78 -6.82
N ASN A 10 16.99 -9.56 -7.90
CA ASN A 10 16.41 -8.25 -8.20
C ASN A 10 15.44 -7.75 -7.12
N ARG A 11 14.64 -8.65 -6.51
CA ARG A 11 13.69 -8.30 -5.45
C ARG A 11 14.39 -7.96 -4.14
N ARG A 12 15.46 -8.68 -3.78
CA ARG A 12 16.24 -8.38 -2.58
C ARG A 12 16.97 -7.03 -2.69
N LEU A 13 17.62 -6.77 -3.83
CA LEU A 13 18.26 -5.47 -4.10
C LEU A 13 17.25 -4.31 -4.10
N TYR A 14 16.07 -4.55 -4.67
CA TYR A 14 14.98 -3.59 -4.62
C TYR A 14 14.51 -3.32 -3.18
N TRP A 15 14.31 -4.37 -2.37
CA TRP A 15 13.95 -4.23 -0.97
C TRP A 15 15.00 -3.47 -0.16
N GLN A 16 16.30 -3.76 -0.37
CA GLN A 16 17.38 -3.03 0.30
C GLN A 16 17.34 -1.52 0.02
N ARG A 17 17.06 -1.11 -1.23
CA ARG A 17 16.87 0.30 -1.59
C ARG A 17 15.66 0.92 -0.89
N LEU A 18 14.55 0.18 -0.82
CA LEU A 18 13.35 0.63 -0.12
C LEU A 18 13.57 0.75 1.39
N ARG A 19 14.32 -0.19 1.98
CA ARG A 19 14.65 -0.20 3.40
C ARG A 19 15.40 1.06 3.82
N GLN A 20 16.29 1.56 2.96
CA GLN A 20 17.03 2.82 3.18
C GLN A 20 16.12 4.06 3.29
N MET A 21 14.92 4.03 2.72
CA MET A 21 13.95 5.12 2.87
C MET A 21 13.31 5.18 4.27
N GLY A 22 13.44 4.10 5.05
CA GLY A 22 12.83 3.97 6.37
C GLY A 22 11.38 3.48 6.34
N ARG A 23 10.95 2.98 7.50
CA ARG A 23 9.65 2.30 7.67
C ARG A 23 8.46 3.22 7.38
N TRP A 24 8.42 4.42 7.96
CA TRP A 24 7.27 5.31 7.82
C TRP A 24 7.08 5.86 6.40
N PRO A 25 8.12 6.33 5.69
CA PRO A 25 8.00 6.73 4.29
C PRO A 25 7.52 5.58 3.39
N TYR A 26 7.97 4.35 3.65
CA TYR A 26 7.48 3.17 2.94
C TYR A 26 5.98 2.92 3.20
N VAL A 27 5.57 2.90 4.48
CA VAL A 27 4.17 2.66 4.88
C VAL A 27 3.23 3.68 4.26
N LEU A 28 3.60 4.96 4.28
CA LEU A 28 2.79 6.02 3.68
C LEU A 28 2.72 5.88 2.15
N ARG A 29 3.85 5.66 1.49
CA ARG A 29 3.91 5.60 0.03
C ARG A 29 3.26 4.34 -0.55
N TYR A 30 3.57 3.18 0.01
CA TYR A 30 3.15 1.89 -0.53
C TYR A 30 1.89 1.35 0.14
N GLY A 31 1.67 1.61 1.44
CA GLY A 31 0.46 1.20 2.14
C GLY A 31 -0.71 2.17 1.91
N VAL A 32 -0.54 3.44 2.25
CA VAL A 32 -1.62 4.44 2.17
C VAL A 32 -1.86 4.89 0.73
N LEU A 33 -0.85 5.48 0.09
CA LEU A 33 -1.00 6.05 -1.25
C LEU A 33 -1.06 4.98 -2.35
N GLY A 34 -0.26 3.92 -2.22
CA GLY A 34 -0.16 2.86 -3.23
C GLY A 34 -1.34 1.89 -3.24
N TRP A 35 -1.98 1.66 -2.09
CA TRP A 35 -3.04 0.66 -1.94
C TRP A 35 -4.35 1.22 -1.41
N ALA A 36 -4.35 1.81 -0.22
CA ALA A 36 -5.59 2.19 0.44
C ALA A 36 -6.38 3.26 -0.33
N LEU A 37 -5.69 4.25 -0.91
CA LEU A 37 -6.33 5.32 -1.68
C LEU A 37 -6.98 4.79 -2.99
N PRO A 38 -6.27 4.04 -3.88
CA PRO A 38 -6.89 3.44 -5.05
C PRO A 38 -8.08 2.53 -4.72
N VAL A 39 -7.95 1.69 -3.68
CA VAL A 39 -9.03 0.79 -3.23
C VAL A 39 -10.26 1.58 -2.80
N ALA A 40 -10.08 2.70 -2.08
CA ALA A 40 -11.19 3.54 -1.68
C ALA A 40 -11.87 4.24 -2.85
N VAL A 41 -11.10 4.74 -3.82
CA VAL A 41 -11.65 5.36 -5.03
C VAL A 41 -12.49 4.34 -5.82
N VAL A 42 -11.95 3.14 -6.03
CA VAL A 42 -12.67 2.05 -6.73
C VAL A 42 -13.90 1.62 -5.93
N GLY A 43 -13.76 1.43 -4.62
CA GLY A 43 -14.86 1.00 -3.74
C GLY A 43 -16.01 2.00 -3.69
N LEU A 44 -15.71 3.30 -3.54
CA LEU A 44 -16.71 4.36 -3.56
C LEU A 44 -17.36 4.49 -4.95
N GLY A 45 -16.59 4.34 -6.03
CA GLY A 45 -17.11 4.33 -7.39
C GLY A 45 -18.06 3.16 -7.65
N LEU A 46 -17.69 1.95 -7.21
CA LEU A 46 -18.54 0.76 -7.29
C LEU A 46 -19.81 0.90 -6.46
N LEU A 47 -19.71 1.43 -5.25
CA LEU A 47 -20.86 1.68 -4.39
C LEU A 47 -21.83 2.68 -5.03
N ALA A 48 -21.31 3.78 -5.59
CA ALA A 48 -22.11 4.77 -6.29
C ALA A 48 -22.78 4.19 -7.54
N PHE A 49 -22.06 3.36 -8.29
CA PHE A 49 -22.59 2.66 -9.46
C PHE A 49 -23.70 1.67 -9.08
N SER A 50 -23.50 0.90 -8.02
CA SER A 50 -24.45 -0.13 -7.56
C SER A 50 -25.74 0.47 -6.99
N THR A 51 -25.61 1.52 -6.18
CA THR A 51 -26.76 2.16 -5.52
C THR A 51 -27.44 3.22 -6.39
N ARG A 52 -26.82 3.60 -7.52
CA ARG A 52 -27.17 4.77 -8.35
C ARG A 52 -27.28 6.07 -7.55
N GLN A 53 -26.62 6.13 -6.39
CA GLN A 53 -26.66 7.26 -5.47
C GLN A 53 -25.25 7.56 -5.01
N LEU A 54 -24.95 8.84 -4.82
CA LEU A 54 -23.68 9.22 -4.20
C LEU A 54 -23.74 8.89 -2.71
N PRO A 55 -22.69 8.28 -2.14
CA PRO A 55 -22.55 8.14 -0.70
C PRO A 55 -22.66 9.50 0.00
N SER A 56 -23.17 9.51 1.22
CA SER A 56 -23.27 10.75 1.99
C SER A 56 -21.89 11.37 2.22
N LEU A 57 -21.83 12.71 2.32
CA LEU A 57 -20.59 13.42 2.59
C LEU A 57 -19.93 12.93 3.89
N ALA A 58 -20.74 12.65 4.92
CA ALA A 58 -20.26 12.11 6.19
C ALA A 58 -19.59 10.74 6.01
N PHE A 59 -20.17 9.85 5.20
CA PHE A 59 -19.61 8.54 4.91
C PHE A 59 -18.30 8.65 4.10
N MET A 60 -18.26 9.53 3.10
CA MET A 60 -17.04 9.78 2.32
C MET A 60 -15.93 10.35 3.19
N ALA A 61 -16.23 11.35 4.03
CA ALA A 61 -15.27 11.96 4.95
C ALA A 61 -14.73 10.93 5.94
N TRP A 62 -15.60 10.12 6.56
CA TRP A 62 -15.17 9.04 7.46
C TRP A 62 -14.28 8.02 6.74
N THR A 63 -14.65 7.61 5.53
CA THR A 63 -13.88 6.64 4.75
C THR A 63 -12.50 7.19 4.39
N LEU A 64 -12.42 8.42 3.88
CA LEU A 64 -11.17 9.01 3.40
C LEU A 64 -10.24 9.49 4.51
N LEU A 65 -10.79 9.99 5.62
CA LEU A 65 -9.99 10.56 6.72
C LEU A 65 -9.67 9.55 7.82
N VAL A 66 -10.45 8.48 7.95
CA VAL A 66 -10.27 7.49 9.02
C VAL A 66 -9.97 6.12 8.45
N ALA A 67 -10.88 5.55 7.65
CA ALA A 67 -10.74 4.17 7.19
C ALA A 67 -9.51 3.98 6.28
N VAL A 68 -9.31 4.87 5.31
CA VAL A 68 -8.20 4.80 4.36
C VAL A 68 -6.83 4.92 5.02
N PRO A 69 -6.55 5.94 5.87
CA PRO A 69 -5.27 6.04 6.56
C PRO A 69 -5.03 4.86 7.49
N LEU A 70 -6.05 4.43 8.24
CA LEU A 70 -5.93 3.32 9.17
C LEU A 70 -5.59 2.01 8.44
N PHE A 71 -6.37 1.69 7.40
CA PHE A 71 -6.16 0.49 6.60
C PHE A 71 -4.82 0.53 5.86
N GLY A 72 -4.46 1.68 5.29
CA GLY A 72 -3.19 1.86 4.59
C GLY A 72 -1.98 1.73 5.51
N VAL A 73 -2.05 2.23 6.74
CA VAL A 73 -0.99 2.06 7.74
C VAL A 73 -0.87 0.59 8.15
N LEU A 74 -1.98 -0.08 8.45
CA LEU A 74 -1.96 -1.51 8.82
C LEU A 74 -1.36 -2.37 7.71
N LEU A 75 -1.80 -2.18 6.47
CA LEU A 75 -1.25 -2.91 5.33
C LEU A 75 0.23 -2.58 5.08
N GLY A 76 0.61 -1.31 5.16
CA GLY A 76 2.00 -0.91 4.96
C GLY A 76 2.92 -1.49 6.04
N LEU A 77 2.48 -1.52 7.30
CA LEU A 77 3.25 -2.12 8.40
C LEU A 77 3.36 -3.63 8.26
N TRP A 78 2.26 -4.30 7.89
CA TRP A 78 2.26 -5.74 7.65
C TRP A 78 3.16 -6.11 6.47
N SER A 79 3.05 -5.39 5.35
CA SER A 79 3.90 -5.59 4.18
C SER A 79 5.37 -5.32 4.47
N TRP A 80 5.68 -4.29 5.28
CA TRP A 80 7.05 -4.04 5.72
C TRP A 80 7.60 -5.21 6.54
N GLN A 81 6.82 -5.73 7.50
CA GLN A 81 7.23 -6.86 8.34
C GLN A 81 7.40 -8.15 7.52
N ASP A 82 6.51 -8.40 6.56
CA ASP A 82 6.62 -9.56 5.67
C ASP A 82 7.88 -9.46 4.78
N ASN A 83 8.20 -8.27 4.26
CA ASN A 83 9.43 -8.06 3.49
C ASN A 83 10.70 -8.14 4.36
N GLU A 84 10.69 -7.62 5.59
CA GLU A 84 11.79 -7.84 6.55
C GLU A 84 12.02 -9.32 6.81
N ARG A 85 10.96 -10.11 7.02
CA ARG A 85 11.09 -11.57 7.24
C ARG A 85 11.62 -12.33 6.03
N ARG A 86 11.37 -11.84 4.81
CA ARG A 86 11.76 -12.53 3.56
C ARG A 86 13.14 -12.12 3.05
N PHE A 87 13.54 -10.87 3.29
CA PHE A 87 14.71 -10.26 2.65
C PHE A 87 15.60 -9.49 3.64
N GLY A 88 15.25 -9.46 4.93
CA GLY A 88 16.00 -8.76 5.98
C GLY A 88 17.12 -9.57 6.60
N ASP A 89 17.14 -10.89 6.38
CA ASP A 89 18.22 -11.77 6.82
C ASP A 89 19.43 -11.66 5.88
N ASP A 90 20.48 -10.99 6.37
CA ASP A 90 21.87 -11.22 5.99
C ASP A 90 22.51 -12.16 7.02
#